data_AF-A0A924B026-F1
#
_entry.id   AF-A0A924B026-F1
#
_cell.length_a   1.000
_cell.length_b   1.000
_cell.length_c   1.000
_cell.angle_alpha   90.00
_cell.angle_beta   90.00
_cell.angle_gamma   90.00
#
_symmetry.space_group_name_H-M   'P 1'
#
loop_
_entity.id
_entity.type
_entity.pdbx_description
1 polymer ?
#
loop_
_entity_poly.entity_id
_entity_poly.type
_entity_poly.pdbx_seq_one_letter_code
_entity_poly.pdbx_strand_id
1 'polypeptide(L)'
;MDLNKTESRTWIRELVSADEQIEKSVMIDMNLGLDTQRILVNETIQFLLRLKTDFAEASATFNELKPTALGRIKVYGIAKTHADFMLFRNGYKMIFSVKNAGLISMRFHYVGNLAIPNPTQKEQVTIVMDEELVEAKWGAFEEVLWSYKGLSFKPEYLVRHYMTHFIKESSR
;
A
#
# COMPACT_ATOMS: atom_id res chain seq x y z
N MET A 1 -15.08 -12.56 11.93
CA MET A 1 -14.64 -13.41 10.80
C MET A 1 -13.13 -13.49 10.88
N ASP A 2 -12.64 -14.66 11.32
CA ASP A 2 -11.25 -14.92 11.67
C ASP A 2 -10.34 -15.10 10.44
N LEU A 3 -9.90 -13.99 9.85
CA LEU A 3 -8.84 -14.03 8.83
C LEU A 3 -7.46 -14.32 9.44
N ASN A 4 -7.26 -14.06 10.73
CA ASN A 4 -5.99 -14.26 11.43
C ASN A 4 -5.62 -15.73 11.73
N LYS A 5 -6.59 -16.66 11.67
CA LYS A 5 -6.32 -18.06 12.09
C LYS A 5 -5.62 -18.89 11.01
N THR A 6 -5.68 -18.47 9.76
CA THR A 6 -5.11 -19.21 8.62
C THR A 6 -3.64 -18.85 8.38
N GLU A 7 -3.26 -17.56 8.52
CA GLU A 7 -1.83 -17.16 8.51
C GLU A 7 -1.04 -17.77 9.66
N SER A 8 -1.71 -17.99 10.81
CA SER A 8 -1.13 -18.59 12.02
C SER A 8 -0.52 -19.99 11.83
N ARG A 9 -0.74 -20.68 10.69
CA ARG A 9 -0.20 -22.04 10.45
C ARG A 9 0.80 -22.13 9.31
N THR A 10 1.02 -21.08 8.52
CA THR A 10 1.96 -21.13 7.40
C THR A 10 3.40 -21.24 7.89
N TRP A 11 3.77 -20.41 8.88
CA TRP A 11 5.10 -20.45 9.48
C TRP A 11 5.42 -21.80 10.16
N ILE A 12 4.44 -22.44 10.80
CA ILE A 12 4.61 -23.80 11.35
C ILE A 12 4.92 -24.81 10.24
N ARG A 13 4.24 -24.73 9.09
CA ARG A 13 4.52 -25.63 7.96
C ARG A 13 5.91 -25.42 7.38
N GLU A 14 6.36 -24.16 7.33
CA GLU A 14 7.73 -23.81 6.90
C GLU A 14 8.75 -24.37 7.88
N LEU A 15 8.51 -24.26 9.19
CA LEU A 15 9.37 -24.86 10.22
C LEU A 15 9.42 -26.38 10.14
N VAL A 16 8.28 -27.05 9.95
CA VAL A 16 8.26 -28.52 9.78
C VAL A 16 9.02 -28.95 8.53
N SER A 17 8.89 -28.20 7.43
CA SER A 17 9.62 -28.49 6.19
C SER A 17 11.13 -28.28 6.35
N ALA A 18 11.51 -27.24 7.12
CA ALA A 18 12.89 -26.94 7.47
C ALA A 18 13.50 -28.06 8.35
N ASP A 19 12.77 -28.51 9.36
CA ASP A 19 13.18 -29.59 10.27
C ASP A 19 13.46 -30.90 9.52
N GLU A 20 12.56 -31.29 8.61
CA GLU A 20 12.77 -32.47 7.75
C GLU A 20 14.00 -32.36 6.83
N GLN A 21 14.34 -31.15 6.37
CA GLN A 21 15.52 -30.93 5.52
C GLN A 21 16.82 -30.99 6.34
N ILE A 22 16.79 -30.47 7.57
CA ILE A 22 17.92 -30.55 8.51
C ILE A 22 18.20 -32.02 8.85
N GLU A 23 17.17 -32.82 9.12
CA GLU A 23 17.32 -34.25 9.43
C GLU A 23 17.95 -35.03 8.26
N LYS A 24 17.62 -34.65 7.02
CA LYS A 24 18.11 -35.33 5.80
C LYS A 24 19.45 -34.80 5.30
N SER A 25 19.95 -33.68 5.82
CA SER A 25 21.17 -33.01 5.36
C SER A 25 22.34 -33.16 6.34
N VAL A 26 23.54 -33.46 5.82
CA VAL A 26 24.79 -33.46 6.61
C VAL A 26 25.33 -32.03 6.79
N MET A 27 24.89 -31.06 5.98
CA MET A 27 25.21 -29.64 6.11
C MET A 27 24.00 -28.85 6.62
N ILE A 28 24.14 -28.22 7.77
CA ILE A 28 23.13 -27.31 8.32
C ILE A 28 23.33 -25.94 7.65
N ASP A 29 22.41 -25.55 6.76
CA ASP A 29 22.37 -24.18 6.26
C ASP A 29 21.72 -23.29 7.33
N MET A 30 22.52 -22.46 8.01
CA MET A 30 22.03 -21.58 9.08
C MET A 30 21.11 -20.46 8.57
N ASN A 31 20.93 -20.33 7.24
CA ASN A 31 19.98 -19.40 6.63
C ASN A 31 18.61 -20.03 6.35
N LEU A 32 18.35 -21.28 6.76
CA LEU A 32 17.01 -21.89 6.64
C LEU A 32 15.99 -21.08 7.45
N GLY A 33 15.21 -20.25 6.76
CA GLY A 33 14.01 -19.59 7.31
C GLY A 33 14.04 -18.06 7.39
N LEU A 34 15.19 -17.40 7.19
CA LEU A 34 15.33 -15.95 7.47
C LEU A 34 15.69 -15.13 6.22
N ASP A 35 14.91 -15.26 5.14
CA ASP A 35 15.02 -14.38 3.99
C ASP A 35 14.34 -13.03 4.29
N THR A 36 15.07 -12.16 5.00
CA THR A 36 14.63 -10.81 5.36
C THR A 36 14.20 -9.97 4.17
N GLN A 37 14.78 -10.20 2.98
CA GLN A 37 14.38 -9.50 1.76
C GLN A 37 13.02 -9.98 1.28
N ARG A 38 12.79 -11.30 1.26
CA ARG A 38 11.49 -11.86 0.93
C ARG A 38 10.40 -11.42 1.91
N ILE A 39 10.69 -11.40 3.21
CA ILE A 39 9.77 -10.87 4.22
C ILE A 39 9.41 -9.43 3.89
N LEU A 40 10.41 -8.57 3.67
CA LEU A 40 10.19 -7.15 3.40
C LEU A 40 9.39 -6.92 2.11
N VAL A 41 9.63 -7.70 1.06
CA VAL A 41 8.84 -7.65 -0.20
C VAL A 41 7.38 -8.02 0.07
N ASN A 42 7.14 -9.13 0.77
CA ASN A 42 5.80 -9.60 1.09
C ASN A 42 5.04 -8.57 1.94
N GLU A 43 5.66 -8.07 3.00
CA GLU A 43 5.09 -7.06 3.88
C GLU A 43 4.78 -5.75 3.14
N THR A 44 5.64 -5.35 2.20
CA THR A 44 5.39 -4.17 1.36
C THR A 44 4.14 -4.33 0.50
N ILE A 45 3.99 -5.48 -0.14
CA ILE A 45 2.81 -5.79 -0.97
C ILE A 45 1.56 -5.85 -0.10
N GLN A 46 1.61 -6.57 1.03
CA GLN A 46 0.47 -6.70 1.94
C GLN A 46 0.04 -5.38 2.53
N PHE A 47 0.99 -4.54 2.96
CA PHE A 47 0.69 -3.21 3.47
C PHE A 47 0.03 -2.33 2.42
N LEU A 48 0.51 -2.36 1.17
CA LEU A 48 -0.07 -1.58 0.09
C LEU A 48 -1.48 -2.06 -0.28
N LEU A 49 -1.74 -3.38 -0.25
CA LEU A 49 -3.08 -3.96 -0.43
C LEU A 49 -4.03 -3.59 0.72
N ARG A 50 -3.53 -3.56 1.96
CA ARG A 50 -4.29 -3.07 3.11
C ARG A 50 -4.66 -1.60 2.92
N LEU A 51 -3.70 -0.73 2.61
CA LEU A 51 -3.98 0.69 2.35
C LEU A 51 -5.01 0.87 1.24
N LYS A 52 -4.89 0.13 0.14
CA LYS A 52 -5.87 0.16 -0.95
C LYS A 52 -7.28 -0.17 -0.46
N THR A 53 -7.41 -1.18 0.41
CA THR A 53 -8.68 -1.61 0.98
C THR A 53 -9.24 -0.53 1.90
N ASP A 54 -8.43 -0.01 2.83
CA ASP A 54 -8.82 1.02 3.78
C ASP A 54 -9.25 2.32 3.05
N PHE A 55 -8.53 2.73 2.00
CA PHE A 55 -8.91 3.89 1.17
C PHE A 55 -10.15 3.62 0.33
N ALA A 56 -10.35 2.40 -0.18
CA ALA A 56 -11.56 2.04 -0.92
C ALA A 56 -12.79 2.09 -0.02
N GLU A 57 -12.70 1.57 1.21
CA GLU A 57 -13.77 1.64 2.21
C GLU A 57 -14.06 3.09 2.61
N ALA A 58 -13.03 3.87 2.95
CA ALA A 58 -13.19 5.29 3.29
C ALA A 58 -13.82 6.09 2.13
N SER A 59 -13.43 5.80 0.88
CA SER A 59 -13.99 6.42 -0.32
C SER A 59 -15.44 6.02 -0.55
N ALA A 60 -15.79 4.75 -0.33
CA ALA A 60 -17.16 4.25 -0.44
C ALA A 60 -18.08 4.96 0.56
N THR A 61 -17.69 4.98 1.84
CA THR A 61 -18.42 5.67 2.92
C THR A 61 -18.57 7.17 2.62
N PHE A 62 -17.50 7.84 2.18
CA PHE A 62 -17.59 9.24 1.76
C PHE A 62 -18.58 9.44 0.60
N ASN A 63 -18.54 8.58 -0.42
CA ASN A 63 -19.40 8.68 -1.59
C ASN A 63 -20.88 8.39 -1.29
N GLU A 64 -21.16 7.55 -0.30
CA GLU A 64 -22.50 7.23 0.19
C GLU A 64 -23.10 8.41 0.98
N LEU A 65 -22.33 8.99 1.89
CA LEU A 65 -22.75 10.14 2.70
C LEU A 65 -22.87 11.44 1.89
N LYS A 66 -22.30 11.49 0.69
CA LYS A 66 -22.32 12.67 -0.16
C LYS A 66 -23.62 12.74 -0.97
N PRO A 67 -24.38 13.86 -0.91
CA PRO A 67 -25.70 13.95 -1.52
C PRO A 67 -25.69 14.00 -3.06
N THR A 68 -24.55 14.33 -3.68
CA THR A 68 -24.43 14.48 -5.13
C THR A 68 -23.40 13.51 -5.72
N ALA A 69 -23.72 12.96 -6.91
CA ALA A 69 -22.83 12.05 -7.64
C ALA A 69 -21.59 12.74 -8.24
N LEU A 70 -21.63 14.07 -8.43
CA LEU A 70 -20.51 14.87 -8.93
C LEU A 70 -19.34 14.85 -7.94
N GLY A 71 -18.11 14.61 -8.41
CA GLY A 71 -16.94 14.59 -7.55
C GLY A 71 -16.96 13.46 -6.51
N ARG A 72 -17.49 12.29 -6.88
CA ARG A 72 -17.22 11.04 -6.16
C ARG A 72 -15.76 10.62 -6.33
N ILE A 73 -15.22 9.98 -5.31
CA ILE A 73 -13.85 9.48 -5.30
C ILE A 73 -13.84 8.10 -5.96
N LYS A 74 -12.91 7.90 -6.88
CA LYS A 74 -12.68 6.60 -7.53
C LYS A 74 -11.33 6.05 -7.08
N VAL A 75 -11.28 4.76 -6.77
CA VAL A 75 -10.05 4.05 -6.42
C VAL A 75 -9.73 3.06 -7.54
N TYR A 76 -8.52 3.14 -8.08
CA TYR A 76 -8.06 2.31 -9.20
C TYR A 76 -6.79 1.56 -8.83
N GLY A 77 -6.67 0.30 -9.25
CA GLY A 77 -5.38 -0.38 -9.29
C GLY A 77 -4.57 0.05 -10.52
N ILE A 78 -3.25 0.05 -10.41
CA ILE A 78 -2.35 0.35 -11.52
C ILE A 78 -1.93 -0.95 -12.21
N ALA A 79 -2.18 -1.02 -13.52
CA ALA A 79 -1.89 -2.21 -14.31
C ALA A 79 -0.39 -2.55 -14.30
N LYS A 80 -0.08 -3.85 -14.38
CA LYS A 80 1.30 -4.39 -14.37
C LYS A 80 2.08 -4.10 -13.08
N THR A 81 1.38 -3.86 -11.97
CA THR A 81 1.96 -3.76 -10.63
C THR A 81 1.29 -4.77 -9.70
N HIS A 82 1.97 -5.17 -8.63
CA HIS A 82 1.40 -6.14 -7.68
C HIS A 82 0.31 -5.53 -6.80
N ALA A 83 0.48 -4.28 -6.37
CA ALA A 83 -0.40 -3.67 -5.38
C ALA A 83 -0.61 -2.15 -5.55
N ASP A 84 0.04 -1.49 -6.52
CA ASP A 84 -0.05 -0.04 -6.66
C ASP A 84 -1.48 0.38 -6.99
N PHE A 85 -1.87 1.53 -6.44
CA PHE A 85 -3.21 2.06 -6.60
C PHE A 85 -3.22 3.59 -6.58
N MET A 86 -4.33 4.16 -7.03
CA MET A 86 -4.54 5.60 -6.99
C MET A 86 -5.97 5.95 -6.63
N LEU A 87 -6.13 7.08 -5.94
CA LEU A 87 -7.40 7.79 -5.79
C LEU A 87 -7.51 8.86 -6.87
N PHE A 88 -8.70 9.02 -7.43
CA PHE A 88 -8.99 10.03 -8.44
C PHE A 88 -10.29 10.77 -8.14
N ARG A 89 -10.24 12.10 -8.21
CA ARG A 89 -11.40 12.99 -8.08
C ARG A 89 -11.10 14.33 -8.74
N ASN A 90 -11.99 14.80 -9.62
CA ASN A 90 -11.92 16.14 -10.24
C ASN A 90 -10.56 16.48 -10.88
N GLY A 91 -9.92 15.53 -11.57
CA GLY A 91 -8.61 15.74 -12.18
C GLY A 91 -7.43 15.64 -11.20
N TYR A 92 -7.68 15.48 -9.90
CA TYR A 92 -6.68 15.26 -8.86
C TYR A 92 -6.46 13.76 -8.63
N LYS A 93 -5.20 13.35 -8.62
CA LYS A 93 -4.72 11.98 -8.41
C LYS A 93 -3.85 11.94 -7.15
N MET A 94 -4.09 10.96 -6.28
CA MET A 94 -3.15 10.56 -5.24
C MET A 94 -2.73 9.13 -5.52
N ILE A 95 -1.43 8.90 -5.71
CA ILE A 95 -0.88 7.64 -6.19
C ILE A 95 -0.01 7.04 -5.09
N PHE A 96 -0.27 5.77 -4.79
CA PHE A 96 0.55 4.95 -3.90
C PHE A 96 1.27 3.90 -4.74
N SER A 97 2.60 3.85 -4.63
CA SER A 97 3.42 2.91 -5.40
C SER A 97 4.62 2.38 -4.64
N VAL A 98 4.94 1.10 -4.84
CA VAL A 98 6.19 0.51 -4.33
C VAL A 98 7.38 1.12 -5.06
N LYS A 99 8.34 1.67 -4.29
CA LYS A 99 9.61 2.19 -4.83
C LYS A 99 10.72 1.14 -4.73
N ASN A 100 10.77 0.43 -3.59
CA ASN A 100 11.59 -0.73 -3.33
C ASN A 100 10.99 -1.53 -2.17
N ALA A 101 11.51 -2.73 -1.89
CA ALA A 101 11.13 -3.47 -0.69
C ALA A 101 11.31 -2.58 0.55
N GLY A 102 10.23 -2.42 1.32
CA GLY A 102 10.17 -1.59 2.51
C GLY A 102 9.95 -0.10 2.25
N LEU A 103 9.74 0.34 1.01
CA LEU A 103 9.54 1.76 0.69
C LEU A 103 8.35 1.97 -0.23
N ILE A 104 7.37 2.71 0.27
CA ILE A 104 6.18 3.11 -0.46
C ILE A 104 6.20 4.62 -0.68
N SER A 105 5.95 5.02 -1.91
CA SER A 105 5.85 6.41 -2.34
C SER A 105 4.39 6.85 -2.41
N MET A 106 4.14 8.08 -1.98
CA MET A 106 2.87 8.78 -2.12
C MET A 106 3.11 10.03 -2.96
N ARG A 107 2.43 10.13 -4.11
CA ARG A 107 2.57 11.28 -5.03
C ARG A 107 1.23 11.90 -5.34
N PHE A 108 1.21 13.22 -5.50
CA PHE A 108 0.03 14.01 -5.81
C PHE A 108 0.16 14.70 -7.15
N HIS A 109 -0.77 14.37 -8.05
CA HIS A 109 -0.78 14.88 -9.41
C HIS A 109 -2.11 15.58 -9.70
N TYR A 110 -2.06 16.68 -10.43
CA TYR A 110 -3.22 17.32 -11.04
C TYR A 110 -3.11 17.23 -12.55
N VAL A 111 -4.19 16.80 -13.21
CA VAL A 111 -4.20 16.53 -14.66
C VAL A 111 -5.19 17.42 -15.40
N GLY A 112 -5.77 18.43 -14.73
CA GLY A 112 -6.85 19.23 -15.30
C GLY A 112 -8.11 18.41 -15.55
N ASN A 113 -9.21 19.09 -15.84
CA ASN A 113 -10.51 18.43 -16.02
C ASN A 113 -10.67 17.85 -17.44
N LEU A 114 -9.81 16.90 -17.83
CA LEU A 114 -10.04 16.09 -19.03
C LEU A 114 -10.98 14.95 -18.67
N ALA A 115 -12.25 15.11 -19.03
CA ALA A 115 -13.35 14.21 -18.69
C ALA A 115 -13.21 12.79 -19.29
N ILE A 116 -12.20 12.52 -20.13
CA ILE A 116 -12.02 11.24 -20.82
C ILE A 116 -10.51 10.94 -20.90
N PRO A 117 -10.01 9.85 -20.28
CA PRO A 117 -8.64 9.41 -20.48
C PRO A 117 -8.50 8.90 -21.92
N ASN A 118 -7.82 9.67 -22.77
CA ASN A 118 -7.42 9.23 -24.10
C ASN A 118 -6.01 8.64 -24.02
N PRO A 119 -5.78 7.34 -24.31
CA PRO A 119 -4.47 6.70 -24.17
C PRO A 119 -3.38 7.26 -25.08
N THR A 120 -3.73 8.14 -26.04
CA THR A 120 -2.79 8.79 -26.96
C THR A 120 -2.42 10.23 -26.58
N GLN A 121 -3.10 10.84 -25.61
CA GLN A 121 -2.72 12.18 -25.13
C GLN A 121 -1.66 12.08 -24.05
N LYS A 122 -0.53 12.77 -24.24
CA LYS A 122 0.41 13.05 -23.16
C LYS A 122 -0.31 13.94 -22.14
N GLU A 123 -0.74 13.35 -21.03
CA GLU A 123 -1.25 14.09 -19.89
C GLU A 123 -0.21 15.14 -19.47
N GLN A 124 -0.57 16.43 -19.50
CA GLN A 124 0.20 17.46 -18.83
C GLN A 124 -0.06 17.32 -17.34
N VAL A 125 0.80 16.53 -16.68
CA VAL A 125 0.71 16.27 -15.25
C VAL A 125 1.42 17.40 -14.51
N THR A 126 0.68 18.11 -13.67
CA THR A 126 1.25 19.04 -12.69
C THR A 126 1.51 18.27 -11.39
N ILE A 127 2.75 18.23 -10.94
CA ILE A 127 3.09 17.72 -9.60
C ILE A 127 2.63 18.77 -8.59
N VAL A 128 1.75 18.38 -7.67
CA VAL A 128 1.11 19.32 -6.73
C VAL A 128 1.87 19.39 -5.41
N MET A 129 2.54 18.30 -5.03
CA MET A 129 3.32 18.19 -3.81
C MET A 129 4.55 17.33 -4.03
N ASP A 130 5.54 17.53 -3.17
CA ASP A 130 6.70 16.64 -3.08
C ASP A 130 6.29 15.20 -2.77
N GLU A 131 7.13 14.27 -3.23
CA GLU A 131 6.95 12.84 -2.95
C GLU A 131 7.11 12.60 -1.44
N GLU A 132 6.10 11.98 -0.84
CA GLU A 132 6.12 11.57 0.56
C GLU A 132 6.42 10.06 0.64
N LEU A 133 7.20 9.66 1.65
CA LEU A 133 7.70 8.29 1.78
C LEU A 133 7.22 7.62 3.07
N VAL A 134 6.79 6.37 2.92
CA VAL A 134 6.45 5.46 4.02
C VAL A 134 7.47 4.33 4.02
N GLU A 135 8.14 4.18 5.15
CA GLU A 135 9.34 3.37 5.31
C GLU A 135 9.10 2.25 6.32
N ALA A 136 9.41 1.02 5.92
CA ALA A 136 9.46 -0.13 6.80
C ALA A 136 10.72 -0.08 7.68
N LYS A 137 10.55 -0.48 8.93
CA LYS A 137 11.60 -0.63 9.94
C LYS A 137 11.46 -1.99 10.60
N TRP A 138 12.59 -2.60 10.93
CA TRP A 138 12.59 -3.83 11.73
C TRP A 138 12.27 -3.50 13.18
N GLY A 139 11.25 -4.17 13.71
CA GLY A 139 10.89 -4.26 15.10
C GLY A 139 11.51 -5.49 15.76
N ALA A 140 11.04 -5.80 16.98
CA ALA A 140 11.45 -7.01 17.67
C ALA A 140 10.89 -8.25 16.95
N PHE A 141 11.59 -9.38 17.05
CA PHE A 141 11.13 -10.67 16.52
C PHE A 141 10.76 -10.63 15.03
N GLU A 142 11.53 -9.86 14.24
CA GLU A 142 11.35 -9.75 12.78
C GLU A 142 10.02 -9.12 12.36
N GLU A 143 9.34 -8.44 13.29
CA GLU A 143 8.18 -7.62 12.98
C GLU A 143 8.57 -6.49 12.03
N VAL A 144 7.79 -6.28 10.97
CA VAL A 144 7.94 -5.13 10.09
C VAL A 144 7.00 -4.02 10.55
N LEU A 145 7.58 -2.91 11.00
CA LEU A 145 6.88 -1.72 11.47
C LEU A 145 6.93 -0.63 10.40
N TRP A 146 5.80 0.03 10.16
CA TRP A 146 5.73 1.13 9.20
C TRP A 146 5.91 2.49 9.87
N SER A 147 6.72 3.33 9.24
CA SER A 147 7.08 4.65 9.75
C SER A 147 6.96 5.73 8.69
N TYR A 148 6.70 6.95 9.14
CA TYR A 148 6.61 8.15 8.33
C TYR A 148 7.44 9.24 9.00
N LYS A 149 8.42 9.80 8.28
CA LYS A 149 9.37 10.79 8.83
C LYS A 149 10.02 10.30 10.13
N GLY A 150 10.36 9.02 10.16
CA GLY A 150 11.00 8.36 11.29
C GLY A 150 10.05 7.87 12.39
N LEU A 151 8.77 8.25 12.40
CA LEU A 151 7.81 7.91 13.45
C LEU A 151 6.89 6.77 13.03
N SER A 152 6.75 5.75 13.88
CA SER A 152 5.78 4.67 13.66
C SER A 152 4.35 5.19 13.76
N PHE A 153 3.44 4.62 12.97
CA PHE A 153 2.05 5.03 12.94
C PHE A 153 1.12 3.83 12.77
N LYS A 154 -0.17 4.02 13.10
CA LYS A 154 -1.21 3.04 12.74
C LYS A 154 -1.83 3.42 11.39
N PRO A 155 -2.08 2.46 10.47
CA PRO A 155 -2.53 2.75 9.11
C PRO A 155 -3.80 3.61 9.04
N GLU A 156 -4.70 3.45 10.00
CA GLU A 156 -5.98 4.17 10.05
C GLU A 156 -5.77 5.69 10.18
N TYR A 157 -4.71 6.12 10.89
CA TYR A 157 -4.35 7.54 11.00
C TYR A 157 -3.77 8.08 9.69
N LEU A 158 -2.98 7.29 8.97
CA LEU A 158 -2.46 7.65 7.65
C LEU A 158 -3.62 7.85 6.66
N VAL A 159 -4.54 6.89 6.61
CA VAL A 159 -5.73 6.94 5.75
C VAL A 159 -6.56 8.18 6.09
N ARG A 160 -6.87 8.42 7.38
CA ARG A 160 -7.61 9.61 7.81
C ARG A 160 -6.93 10.91 7.40
N HIS A 161 -5.62 11.03 7.62
CA HIS A 161 -4.85 12.23 7.30
C HIS A 161 -4.87 12.52 5.80
N TYR A 162 -4.49 11.54 4.98
CA TYR A 162 -4.37 11.74 3.55
C TYR A 162 -5.71 11.76 2.82
N MET A 163 -6.74 11.07 3.32
CA MET A 163 -8.09 11.22 2.78
C MET A 163 -8.63 12.63 3.02
N THR A 164 -8.38 13.20 4.20
CA THR A 164 -8.74 14.60 4.50
C THR A 164 -8.03 15.55 3.54
N HIS A 165 -6.73 15.36 3.34
CA HIS A 165 -5.93 16.17 2.42
C HIS A 165 -6.42 16.04 0.98
N PHE A 166 -6.60 14.81 0.50
CA PHE A 166 -7.10 14.51 -0.84
C PHE A 166 -8.46 15.15 -1.12
N ILE A 167 -9.40 15.07 -0.18
CA ILE A 167 -10.73 15.69 -0.33
C ILE A 167 -10.62 17.21 -0.42
N LYS A 168 -9.80 17.84 0.41
CA LYS A 168 -9.62 19.29 0.41
C LYS A 168 -9.05 19.78 -0.93
N GLU A 169 -7.95 19.19 -1.38
CA GLU A 169 -7.29 19.63 -2.62
C GLU A 169 -8.10 19.28 -3.86
N SER A 170 -8.74 18.11 -3.91
CA SER A 170 -9.57 17.72 -5.06
C SER A 170 -10.94 18.43 -5.14
N SER A 171 -11.29 19.28 -4.15
CA SER A 171 -12.52 20.09 -4.20
C SER A 171 -12.28 21.53 -4.66
N ARG A 172 -11.01 21.93 -4.80
CA ARG A 172 -10.63 23.24 -5.35
C ARG A 172 -10.75 23.21 -6.87
#